data_AF-A0A084EN73-F1
#
_entry.id   AF-A0A084EN73-F1
#
_cell.length_a   1.000
_cell.length_b   1.000
_cell.length_c   1.000
_cell.angle_alpha   90.00
_cell.angle_beta   90.00
_cell.angle_gamma   90.00
#
_symmetry.space_group_name_H-M   'P 1'
#
loop_
_entity.id
_entity.type
_entity.pdbx_description
1 polymer ?
#
loop_
_entity_poly.entity_id
_entity_poly.type
_entity_poly.pdbx_seq_one_letter_code
_entity_poly.pdbx_strand_id
1 'polypeptide(L)' 'MERIERQQLSAILLAAPDWARVGLTMPDEHMRERAADTLAATIIEKLEGRSEPDVDQLRLPL' A
#
# COMPACT_ATOMS: atom_id res chain seq x y z
N MET A 1 -5.26 -15.07 -7.04
CA MET A 1 -4.38 -14.06 -6.42
C MET A 1 -3.07 -14.11 -7.17
N GLU A 2 -2.72 -13.02 -7.86
CA GLU A 2 -1.39 -12.84 -8.44
C GLU A 2 -0.35 -12.93 -7.32
N ARG A 3 0.78 -13.59 -7.59
CA ARG A 3 1.87 -13.70 -6.62
C ARG A 3 2.57 -12.33 -6.53
N ILE A 4 2.52 -11.71 -5.35
CA ILE A 4 3.25 -10.46 -5.11
C ILE A 4 4.74 -10.79 -4.96
N GLU A 5 5.58 -10.16 -5.78
CA GLU A 5 7.02 -10.32 -5.67
C GLU A 5 7.51 -9.69 -4.35
N ARG A 6 8.39 -10.41 -3.64
CA ARG A 6 8.91 -9.97 -2.34
C ARG A 6 9.53 -8.57 -2.41
N GLN A 7 10.19 -8.25 -3.53
CA GLN A 7 10.82 -6.95 -3.78
C GLN A 7 9.77 -5.84 -3.85
N GLN A 8 8.67 -6.08 -4.56
CA GLN A 8 7.55 -5.15 -4.67
C GLN A 8 6.90 -4.90 -3.30
N LEU A 9 6.63 -5.97 -2.54
CA LEU A 9 6.08 -5.83 -1.18
C LEU A 9 7.03 -5.05 -0.26
N SER A 10 8.33 -5.30 -0.35
CA SER A 10 9.33 -4.58 0.44
C SER A 10 9.34 -3.09 0.11
N ALA A 11 9.23 -2.72 -1.16
CA ALA A 11 9.15 -1.33 -1.59
C ALA A 11 7.86 -0.64 -1.06
N ILE A 12 6.73 -1.33 -1.11
CA ILE A 12 5.46 -0.83 -0.55
C ILE A 12 5.59 -0.58 0.95
N LEU A 13 6.17 -1.52 1.69
CA LEU A 13 6.39 -1.38 3.14
C LEU A 13 7.30 -0.19 3.48
N LEU A 14 8.33 0.06 2.66
CA LEU A 14 9.22 1.21 2.84
C LEU A 14 8.56 2.54 2.46
N ALA A 15 7.59 2.52 1.55
CA ALA A 15 6.81 3.69 1.15
C ALA A 15 5.63 4.00 2.09
N ALA A 16 5.27 3.08 2.99
CA ALA A 16 4.21 3.29 3.97
C ALA A 16 4.57 4.43 4.94
N PRO A 17 3.57 5.14 5.51
CA PRO A 17 3.81 6.23 6.46
C PRO A 17 4.76 5.83 7.61
N ASP A 18 5.76 6.66 7.90
CA ASP A 18 6.78 6.37 8.93
C ASP A 18 6.16 6.06 10.29
N TRP A 19 5.11 6.81 10.66
CA TRP A 19 4.41 6.62 11.93
C TRP A 19 3.76 5.23 12.02
N ALA A 20 3.29 4.65 10.91
CA ALA A 20 2.66 3.33 10.90
C ALA A 20 3.71 2.24 11.13
N ARG A 21 4.90 2.37 10.52
CA ARG A 21 6.02 1.46 10.78
C ARG A 21 6.46 1.48 12.24
N VAL A 22 6.55 2.66 12.83
CA VAL A 22 6.86 2.82 14.26
C VAL A 22 5.71 2.32 15.15
N GLY A 23 4.48 2.66 14.77
CA GLY A 23 3.25 2.35 15.52
C GLY A 23 3.02 0.86 15.74
N LEU A 24 3.44 0.00 14.80
CA LEU A 24 3.41 -1.46 14.96
C LEU A 24 4.17 -1.98 16.19
N THR A 25 5.19 -1.24 16.63
CA THR A 25 6.05 -1.61 17.77
C THR A 25 5.71 -0.86 19.05
N MET A 26 4.67 -0.02 19.04
CA MET A 26 4.29 0.77 20.21
C MET A 26 3.68 -0.11 21.31
N PRO A 27 3.88 0.23 22.60
CA PRO A 27 3.26 -0.50 23.71
C PRO A 27 1.75 -0.28 23.79
N ASP A 28 1.26 0.87 23.31
CA ASP A 28 -0.17 1.19 23.21
C ASP A 28 -0.86 0.30 22.16
N GLU A 29 -1.89 -0.43 22.57
CA GLU A 29 -2.60 -1.39 21.73
C GLU A 29 -3.38 -0.72 20.59
N HIS A 30 -4.14 0.33 20.90
CA HIS A 30 -4.89 1.08 19.89
C HIS A 30 -3.98 1.73 18.86
N MET A 31 -2.79 2.17 19.28
CA MET A 31 -1.78 2.68 18.36
C MET A 31 -1.26 1.59 17.41
N ARG A 32 -1.01 0.38 17.92
CA ARG A 32 -0.60 -0.76 17.08
C ARG A 32 -1.69 -1.13 16.07
N GLU A 33 -2.94 -1.19 16.49
CA GLU A 33 -4.08 -1.52 15.62
C GLU A 33 -4.21 -0.49 14.49
N ARG A 34 -4.23 0.81 14.82
CA ARG A 34 -4.31 1.88 13.79
C ARG A 34 -3.13 1.85 12.82
N ALA A 35 -1.95 1.53 13.32
CA ALA A 35 -0.76 1.38 12.50
C ALA A 35 -0.88 0.18 11.54
N ALA A 36 -1.39 -0.96 12.02
CA ALA A 36 -1.63 -2.14 11.21
C ALA A 36 -2.67 -1.86 10.11
N ASP A 37 -3.79 -1.23 10.45
CA ASP A 37 -4.84 -0.86 9.49
C ASP A 37 -4.31 0.09 8.41
N THR A 38 -3.52 1.08 8.81
CA THR A 38 -2.92 2.03 7.85
C THR A 38 -1.94 1.33 6.91
N LEU A 39 -1.12 0.43 7.45
CA LEU A 39 -0.16 -0.34 6.65
C LEU A 39 -0.89 -1.25 5.66
N ALA A 40 -1.95 -1.93 6.10
CA ALA A 40 -2.79 -2.77 5.25
C ALA A 40 -3.46 -1.96 4.14
N ALA A 41 -4.05 -0.80 4.47
CA ALA A 41 -4.66 0.10 3.50
C ALA A 41 -3.64 0.57 2.44
N THR A 42 -2.42 0.93 2.87
CA THR A 42 -1.33 1.32 1.96
C THR A 42 -0.96 0.17 1.01
N ILE A 43 -0.87 -1.05 1.53
CA ILE A 43 -0.57 -2.23 0.71
C ILE A 43 -1.67 -2.46 -0.32
N ILE A 44 -2.93 -2.44 0.11
CA ILE A 44 -4.09 -2.61 -0.77
C ILE A 44 -4.09 -1.53 -1.86
N GLU A 45 -3.96 -0.25 -1.49
CA GLU A 45 -3.92 0.87 -2.44
C GLU A 45 -2.82 0.69 -3.50
N LYS A 46 -1.62 0.25 -3.10
CA LYS A 46 -0.50 0.05 -4.03
C LYS A 46 -0.64 -1.19 -4.91
N LEU A 47 -1.37 -2.21 -4.45
CA LEU A 47 -1.67 -3.41 -5.24
C LEU A 47 -2.87 -3.22 -6.16
N GLU A 48 -3.88 -2.47 -5.71
CA GLU A 48 -5.06 -2.08 -6.48
C GLU A 48 -4.79 -0.90 -7.40
N GLY A 49 -3.64 -0.24 -7.23
CA GLY A 49 -3.13 0.84 -8.07
C GLY A 49 -3.26 0.46 -9.54
N ARG A 50 -4.36 0.95 -10.14
CA ARG A 50 -4.72 0.89 -11.54
C ARG A 50 -3.47 1.01 -12.39
N SER A 51 -3.37 0.15 -13.41
CA SER A 51 -2.53 0.41 -14.58
C SER A 51 -2.58 1.91 -14.86
N GLU A 52 -1.43 2.59 -14.78
CA GLU A 52 -1.35 3.95 -15.30
C GLU A 52 -2.00 3.90 -16.69
N PRO A 53 -2.94 4.81 -17.02
CA PRO A 53 -3.52 4.82 -18.34
C PRO A 53 -2.35 4.88 -19.31
N ASP A 54 -2.23 3.84 -20.13
CA ASP A 54 -1.15 3.73 -21.09
C ASP A 54 -1.18 5.02 -21.91
N VAL A 55 -0.01 5.63 -22.10
CA VAL A 55 0.12 6.87 -22.87
C VAL A 55 -0.46 6.71 -24.29
N ASP A 56 -0.49 5.48 -24.79
CA ASP A 56 -1.07 5.11 -26.09
C ASP A 56 -2.55 4.70 -26.01
N GLN A 57 -3.19 4.76 -24.83
CA GLN A 57 -4.59 4.40 -24.66
C GLN A 57 -5.53 5.53 -25.13
N LEU A 58 -6.23 5.27 -26.23
CA LEU A 58 -7.25 6.17 -26.77
C LEU A 58 -8.43 6.34 -25.78
N ARG A 59 -8.84 7.59 -25.56
CA ARG A 59 -10.03 7.92 -24.77
C ARG A 59 -11.29 7.57 -25.57
N LEU A 60 -12.15 6.73 -25.01
CA LEU A 60 -13.46 6.45 -25.59
C LEU A 60 -14.36 7.70 -25.46
N PRO A 61 -15.02 8.14 -26.55
CA PRO A 61 -15.98 9.23 -26.48
C PRO A 61 -17.26 8.78 -25.76
N LEU A 62 -17.80 9.68 -24.92
CA LEU A 62 -19.10 9.53 -24.28
C LEU A 62 -20.25 9.86 -25.24
#